data_AF-X0TDV1-F1
#
_entry.id   AF-X0TDV1-F1
#
_cell.length_a   1.000
_cell.length_b   1.000
_cell.length_c   1.000
_cell.angle_alpha   90.00
_cell.angle_beta   90.00
_cell.angle_gamma   90.00
#
_symmetry.space_group_name_H-M   'P 1'
#
loop_
_entity.id
_entity.type
_entity.pdbx_description
1 polymer ?
#
loop_
_entity_poly.entity_id
_entity_poly.type
_entity_poly.pdbx_seq_one_letter_code
_entity_poly.pdbx_strand_id
1 'polypeptide(L)'
;DKTKEAMAEINKELRDYLGKRPATADELEKAQKNRTLRLPGSFETKSAVRDNLSHTVRYGLPEDYMETYADKVRALTRSDITVAAKKVVHPDNLAWVVVGDRSAIEASVRSLGYGEVKVIDTEGNPVE
;
A
#
# COMPACT_ATOMS: atom_id res chain seq x y z
N ASP A 1 18.74 16.98 -1.50
CA ASP A 1 18.08 15.67 -1.57
C ASP A 1 17.46 15.33 -0.21
N LYS A 2 16.35 14.59 -0.17
CA LYS A 2 15.64 14.18 1.08
C LYS A 2 15.29 12.69 1.13
N THR A 3 16.01 11.88 0.36
CA THR A 3 15.75 10.44 0.21
C THR A 3 15.88 9.71 1.55
N LYS A 4 16.94 9.98 2.30
CA LYS A 4 17.17 9.37 3.63
C LYS A 4 16.05 9.68 4.60
N GLU A 5 15.65 10.95 4.70
CA GLU A 5 14.60 11.39 5.60
C GLU A 5 13.25 10.81 5.21
N ALA A 6 12.93 10.73 3.92
CA ALA A 6 11.69 10.12 3.44
C ALA A 6 11.62 8.61 3.76
N MET A 7 12.69 7.86 3.51
CA MET A 7 12.76 6.43 3.84
C MET A 7 12.61 6.19 5.35
N ALA A 8 13.31 6.99 6.17
CA ALA A 8 13.21 6.91 7.61
C ALA A 8 11.79 7.21 8.11
N GLU A 9 11.14 8.24 7.56
CA GLU A 9 9.78 8.61 7.93
C GLU A 9 8.77 7.54 7.51
N ILE A 10 8.87 6.96 6.31
CA ILE A 10 8.00 5.85 5.89
C ILE A 10 8.13 4.65 6.83
N ASN A 11 9.35 4.22 7.16
CA ASN A 11 9.57 3.11 8.09
C ASN A 11 9.01 3.42 9.49
N LYS A 12 9.20 4.65 9.97
CA LYS A 12 8.65 5.12 11.25
C LYS A 12 7.12 5.11 11.25
N GLU A 13 6.47 5.63 10.22
CA GLU A 13 5.01 5.67 10.08
C GLU A 13 4.42 4.25 10.07
N LEU A 14 5.03 3.31 9.33
CA LEU A 14 4.58 1.91 9.33
C LEU A 14 4.68 1.25 10.72
N ARG A 15 5.76 1.52 11.46
CA ARG A 15 5.94 1.00 12.83
C ARG A 15 4.99 1.65 13.81
N ASP A 16 4.80 2.96 13.71
CA ASP A 16 3.89 3.72 14.56
C ASP A 16 2.45 3.26 14.35
N TYR A 17 2.05 3.03 13.09
CA TYR A 17 0.73 2.51 12.74
C TYR A 17 0.44 1.13 13.35
N LEU A 18 1.45 0.26 13.44
CA LEU A 18 1.32 -1.05 14.09
C LEU A 18 1.36 -1.00 15.62
N GLY A 19 1.91 0.08 16.18
CA GLY A 19 2.17 0.25 17.60
C GLY A 19 1.41 1.42 18.20
N LYS A 20 2.12 2.54 18.39
CA LYS A 20 1.66 3.66 19.23
C LYS A 20 0.58 4.55 18.60
N ARG A 21 0.39 4.47 17.29
CA ARG A 21 -0.48 5.37 16.52
C ARG A 21 -1.33 4.60 15.49
N PRO A 22 -2.15 3.63 15.93
CA PRO A 22 -3.01 2.86 15.03
C PRO A 22 -4.11 3.75 14.44
N ALA A 23 -4.77 3.24 13.39
CA ALA A 23 -5.87 3.92 12.71
C ALA A 23 -6.88 4.52 13.70
N THR A 24 -7.18 5.80 13.52
CA THR A 24 -8.22 6.53 14.26
C THR A 24 -9.61 6.25 13.68
N ALA A 25 -10.66 6.67 14.40
CA ALA A 25 -12.03 6.55 13.89
C ALA A 25 -12.24 7.40 12.63
N ASP A 26 -11.76 8.64 12.64
CA ASP A 26 -11.90 9.57 11.52
C ASP A 26 -11.16 9.09 10.26
N GLU A 27 -9.96 8.50 10.43
CA GLU A 27 -9.22 7.90 9.31
C GLU A 27 -9.96 6.69 8.71
N LEU A 28 -10.55 5.84 9.57
CA LEU A 28 -11.35 4.72 9.11
C LEU A 28 -12.58 5.20 8.34
N GLU A 29 -13.33 6.14 8.91
CA GLU A 29 -14.54 6.69 8.27
C GLU A 29 -14.20 7.33 6.91
N LYS A 30 -13.12 8.11 6.86
CA LYS A 30 -12.62 8.73 5.62
C LYS A 30 -12.25 7.67 4.59
N ALA A 31 -11.54 6.61 4.99
CA ALA A 31 -11.18 5.52 4.09
C ALA A 31 -12.41 4.75 3.57
N GLN A 32 -13.38 4.46 4.44
CA GLN A 32 -14.65 3.82 4.06
C GLN A 32 -15.44 4.67 3.05
N LYS A 33 -15.58 5.97 3.31
CA LYS A 33 -16.22 6.91 2.38
C LYS A 33 -15.51 6.95 1.04
N ASN A 34 -14.19 7.14 1.03
CA ASN A 34 -13.40 7.17 -0.21
C ASN A 34 -13.57 5.88 -1.03
N ARG A 35 -13.59 4.72 -0.37
CA ARG A 35 -13.70 3.44 -1.06
C ARG A 35 -15.11 3.21 -1.61
N THR A 36 -16.14 3.55 -0.86
CA THR A 36 -17.54 3.33 -1.25
C THR A 36 -18.03 4.34 -2.28
N LEU A 37 -17.69 5.62 -2.15
CA LEU A 37 -18.14 6.67 -3.07
C LEU A 37 -17.47 6.60 -4.45
N ARG A 38 -16.36 5.88 -4.59
CA ARG A 38 -15.71 5.64 -5.89
C ARG A 38 -16.36 4.49 -6.69
N LEU A 39 -17.23 3.68 -6.06
CA LEU A 39 -17.80 2.49 -6.71
C LEU A 39 -18.62 2.82 -7.95
N PRO A 40 -19.54 3.81 -7.96
CA PRO A 40 -20.32 4.13 -9.17
C PRO A 40 -19.41 4.44 -10.37
N GLY A 41 -18.35 5.24 -10.15
CA GLY A 41 -17.35 5.56 -11.18
C GLY A 41 -16.61 4.35 -11.75
N SER A 42 -16.54 3.25 -10.99
CA SER A 42 -15.88 2.01 -11.42
C SER A 42 -16.74 1.17 -12.38
N PHE A 43 -17.95 1.62 -12.74
CA PHE A 43 -18.88 0.93 -13.66
C PHE A 43 -19.40 1.82 -14.79
N GLU A 44 -18.84 3.02 -14.99
CA GLU A 44 -19.38 4.01 -15.97
C GLU A 44 -19.13 3.64 -17.44
N THR A 45 -18.16 2.76 -17.73
CA THR A 45 -17.82 2.35 -19.10
C THR A 45 -17.94 0.85 -19.29
N LYS A 46 -18.18 0.43 -20.53
CA LYS A 46 -18.20 -1.00 -20.91
C LYS A 46 -16.90 -1.71 -20.53
N SER A 47 -15.75 -1.02 -20.66
CA SER A 47 -14.46 -1.59 -20.25
C SER A 47 -14.41 -1.80 -18.74
N ALA A 48 -14.84 -0.81 -17.95
CA ALA A 48 -14.82 -0.90 -16.50
C ALA A 48 -15.73 -2.03 -15.97
N VAL A 49 -16.91 -2.21 -16.58
CA VAL A 49 -17.81 -3.36 -16.28
C VAL A 49 -17.13 -4.69 -16.63
N ARG A 50 -16.54 -4.82 -17.82
CA ARG A 50 -15.81 -6.02 -18.25
C ARG A 50 -14.66 -6.34 -17.29
N ASP A 51 -13.90 -5.34 -16.87
CA ASP A 51 -12.74 -5.52 -16.00
C ASP A 51 -13.16 -5.99 -14.60
N ASN A 52 -14.26 -5.46 -14.05
CA ASN A 52 -14.84 -5.96 -12.81
C ASN A 52 -15.32 -7.41 -12.93
N LEU A 53 -16.04 -7.76 -14.00
CA LEU A 53 -16.50 -9.15 -14.21
C LEU A 53 -15.31 -10.11 -14.34
N SER A 54 -14.30 -9.71 -15.12
CA SER A 54 -13.07 -10.49 -15.28
C SER A 54 -12.34 -10.67 -13.95
N HIS A 55 -12.34 -9.65 -13.08
CA HIS A 55 -11.78 -9.73 -11.74
C HIS A 55 -12.55 -10.72 -10.85
N THR A 56 -13.88 -10.64 -10.82
CA THR A 56 -14.74 -11.57 -10.07
C THR A 56 -14.46 -13.02 -10.47
N VAL A 57 -14.43 -13.32 -11.77
CA VAL A 57 -14.15 -14.67 -12.28
C VAL A 57 -12.72 -15.10 -11.96
N ARG A 58 -11.73 -14.24 -12.22
CA ARG A 58 -10.30 -14.56 -12.04
C ARG A 58 -9.97 -14.96 -10.60
N TYR A 59 -10.59 -14.30 -9.62
CA TYR A 59 -10.34 -14.56 -8.21
C TYR A 59 -11.41 -15.45 -7.55
N GLY A 60 -12.35 -16.00 -8.33
CA GLY A 60 -13.41 -16.88 -7.83
C GLY A 60 -14.30 -16.21 -6.78
N LEU A 61 -14.57 -14.92 -6.93
CA LEU A 61 -15.41 -14.16 -6.01
C LEU A 61 -16.89 -14.54 -6.19
N PRO A 62 -17.72 -14.40 -5.15
CA PRO A 62 -19.17 -14.54 -5.27
C PRO A 62 -19.75 -13.61 -6.35
N GLU A 63 -20.82 -14.05 -7.02
CA GLU A 63 -21.47 -13.25 -8.07
C GLU A 63 -22.01 -11.91 -7.54
N ASP A 64 -22.49 -11.90 -6.30
CA ASP A 64 -23.01 -10.73 -5.58
C ASP A 64 -21.92 -9.86 -4.93
N TYR A 65 -20.64 -10.17 -5.18
CA TYR A 65 -19.54 -9.54 -4.46
C TYR A 65 -19.55 -8.02 -4.60
N MET A 66 -19.78 -7.50 -5.81
CA MET A 66 -19.79 -6.06 -6.07
C MET A 66 -21.03 -5.36 -5.53
N GLU A 67 -22.17 -6.06 -5.48
CA GLU A 67 -23.42 -5.54 -4.90
C GLU A 67 -23.27 -5.37 -3.38
N THR A 68 -22.67 -6.35 -2.72
CA THR A 68 -22.47 -6.37 -1.26
C THR A 68 -21.20 -5.66 -0.79
N TYR A 69 -20.32 -5.25 -1.72
CA TYR A 69 -19.00 -4.71 -1.40
C TYR A 69 -19.07 -3.46 -0.53
N ALA A 70 -19.98 -2.53 -0.85
CA ALA A 70 -20.09 -1.26 -0.12
C ALA A 70 -20.45 -1.49 1.36
N ASP A 71 -21.36 -2.42 1.63
CA ASP A 71 -21.80 -2.74 2.98
C ASP A 71 -20.72 -3.49 3.76
N LYS A 72 -20.02 -4.42 3.10
CA LYS A 72 -18.83 -5.08 3.67
C LYS A 72 -17.77 -4.06 4.10
N VAL A 73 -17.51 -3.02 3.30
CA VAL A 73 -16.54 -1.96 3.64
C VAL A 73 -17.03 -1.11 4.82
N ARG A 74 -18.31 -0.71 4.83
CA ARG A 74 -18.89 0.10 5.93
C ARG A 74 -18.95 -0.65 7.26
N ALA A 75 -19.08 -1.97 7.22
CA ALA A 75 -19.13 -2.82 8.40
C ALA A 75 -17.75 -2.99 9.07
N LEU A 76 -16.65 -2.65 8.39
CA LEU A 76 -15.30 -2.78 8.96
C LEU A 76 -15.14 -1.92 10.21
N THR A 77 -14.54 -2.51 11.25
CA THR A 77 -14.21 -1.84 12.50
C THR A 77 -12.71 -1.52 12.58
N ARG A 78 -12.34 -0.64 13.51
CA ARG A 78 -10.91 -0.36 13.81
C ARG A 78 -10.15 -1.62 14.24
N SER A 79 -10.84 -2.55 14.91
CA SER A 79 -10.25 -3.83 15.31
C SER A 79 -9.88 -4.66 14.08
N ASP A 80 -10.78 -4.78 13.11
CA ASP A 80 -10.54 -5.51 11.87
C ASP A 80 -9.34 -4.95 11.10
N ILE A 81 -9.27 -3.61 11.01
CA ILE A 81 -8.13 -2.94 10.38
C ILE A 81 -6.83 -3.21 11.12
N THR A 82 -6.83 -3.16 12.45
CA THR A 82 -5.64 -3.42 13.27
C THR A 82 -5.16 -4.86 13.11
N VAL A 83 -6.07 -5.83 13.10
CA VAL A 83 -5.76 -7.25 12.86
C VAL A 83 -5.20 -7.46 11.47
N ALA A 84 -5.83 -6.87 10.44
CA ALA A 84 -5.36 -6.95 9.07
C ALA A 84 -3.97 -6.31 8.90
N ALA A 85 -3.74 -5.13 9.47
CA ALA A 85 -2.47 -4.42 9.41
C ALA A 85 -1.32 -5.26 9.97
N LYS A 86 -1.51 -5.89 11.13
CA LYS A 86 -0.51 -6.79 11.74
C LYS A 86 -0.19 -8.01 10.87
N LYS A 87 -1.14 -8.45 10.05
CA LYS A 87 -0.96 -9.60 9.15
C LYS A 87 -0.19 -9.25 7.87
N VAL A 88 -0.29 -8.02 7.39
CA VAL A 88 0.21 -7.64 6.05
C VAL A 88 1.36 -6.63 6.06
N VAL A 89 1.48 -5.82 7.11
CA VAL A 89 2.53 -4.81 7.20
C VAL A 89 3.69 -5.38 8.01
N HIS A 90 4.83 -5.52 7.34
CA HIS A 90 6.07 -6.03 7.94
C HIS A 90 7.21 -5.03 7.70
N PRO A 91 7.43 -4.06 8.59
CA PRO A 91 8.44 -3.01 8.41
C PRO A 91 9.87 -3.53 8.28
N ASP A 92 10.14 -4.73 8.80
CA ASP A 92 11.45 -5.39 8.69
C ASP A 92 11.64 -6.11 7.34
N ASN A 93 10.57 -6.31 6.56
CA ASN A 93 10.58 -7.03 5.28
C ASN A 93 10.16 -6.11 4.11
N LEU A 94 10.63 -4.86 4.12
CA LEU A 94 10.34 -3.90 3.06
C LEU A 94 11.33 -4.04 1.91
N ALA A 95 10.80 -4.14 0.69
CA ALA A 95 11.60 -3.96 -0.53
C ALA A 95 11.69 -2.46 -0.86
N TRP A 96 12.89 -1.89 -0.77
CA TRP A 96 13.15 -0.50 -1.10
C TRP A 96 13.65 -0.37 -2.54
N VAL A 97 12.93 0.41 -3.33
CA VAL A 97 13.37 0.84 -4.66
C VAL A 97 13.59 2.35 -4.60
N VAL A 98 14.81 2.79 -4.83
CA VAL A 98 15.22 4.19 -4.72
C VAL A 98 15.78 4.62 -6.07
N VAL A 99 15.22 5.71 -6.61
CA VAL A 99 15.62 6.28 -7.90
C VAL A 99 16.08 7.71 -7.69
N GLY A 100 17.31 8.02 -8.09
CA GLY A 100 17.89 9.35 -7.97
C GLY A 100 19.37 9.38 -8.36
N ASP A 101 20.01 10.53 -8.19
CA ASP A 101 21.45 10.68 -8.41
C ASP A 101 22.23 9.87 -7.37
N ARG A 102 22.85 8.76 -7.81
CA ARG A 102 23.64 7.84 -6.97
C ARG A 102 24.67 8.59 -6.13
N SER A 103 25.38 9.54 -6.74
CA SER A 103 26.46 10.29 -6.07
C SER A 103 25.96 11.10 -4.88
N ALA A 104 24.72 11.57 -4.94
CA ALA A 104 24.10 12.39 -3.90
C ALA A 104 23.47 11.55 -2.78
N ILE A 105 22.97 10.34 -3.08
CA ILE A 105 22.07 9.62 -2.15
C ILE A 105 22.66 8.34 -1.57
N GLU A 106 23.58 7.66 -2.26
CA GLU A 106 24.00 6.29 -1.91
C GLU A 106 24.53 6.17 -0.48
N ALA A 107 25.47 7.03 -0.08
CA ALA A 107 26.04 7.01 1.27
C ALA A 107 24.97 7.22 2.35
N SER A 108 24.01 8.13 2.09
CA SER A 108 22.92 8.45 3.01
C SER A 108 21.93 7.28 3.16
N VAL A 109 21.61 6.60 2.06
CA VAL A 109 20.72 5.43 2.04
C VAL A 109 21.38 4.25 2.75
N ARG A 110 22.65 3.94 2.42
CA ARG A 110 23.41 2.87 3.10
C ARG A 110 23.52 3.11 4.61
N SER A 111 23.64 4.38 5.04
CA SER A 111 23.70 4.73 6.47
C SER A 111 22.43 4.40 7.27
N LEU A 112 21.29 4.15 6.61
CA LEU A 112 20.05 3.72 7.28
C LEU A 112 20.12 2.27 7.77
N GLY A 113 20.99 1.44 7.17
CA GLY A 113 21.15 0.04 7.56
C GLY A 113 19.91 -0.83 7.28
N TYR A 114 19.06 -0.45 6.31
CA TYR A 114 17.82 -1.18 5.97
C TYR A 114 18.04 -2.42 5.10
N GLY A 115 19.28 -2.83 4.88
CA GLY A 115 19.66 -4.01 4.10
C GLY A 115 20.79 -3.74 3.13
N GLU A 116 21.09 -4.76 2.32
CA GLU A 116 22.06 -4.66 1.24
C GLU A 116 21.53 -3.74 0.12
N VAL A 117 22.29 -2.69 -0.22
CA VAL A 117 21.95 -1.83 -1.36
C VAL A 117 22.62 -2.38 -2.61
N LYS A 118 21.80 -2.83 -3.56
CA LYS A 118 22.19 -3.25 -4.90
C LYS A 118 21.89 -2.14 -5.89
N VAL A 119 22.88 -1.78 -6.70
CA VAL A 119 22.70 -0.80 -7.77
C VAL A 119 22.35 -1.57 -9.04
N ILE A 120 21.29 -1.13 -9.71
CA ILE A 120 20.83 -1.71 -10.98
C ILE A 120 20.76 -0.61 -12.04
N ASP A 121 21.07 -0.97 -13.28
CA ASP A 121 20.87 -0.09 -14.44
C ASP A 121 19.39 -0.08 -14.89
N THR A 122 19.12 0.63 -15.98
CA THR A 122 17.77 0.72 -16.58
C THR A 122 17.26 -0.59 -17.15
N GLU A 123 18.14 -1.56 -17.37
CA GLU A 123 17.81 -2.89 -17.89
C GLU A 123 17.66 -3.92 -16.75
N GLY A 124 17.94 -3.52 -15.51
CA GLY A 124 17.86 -4.36 -14.32
C GLY A 124 19.12 -5.17 -14.03
N ASN A 125 20.23 -4.91 -14.74
CA ASN A 125 21.50 -5.59 -14.49
C ASN A 125 22.22 -4.94 -13.30
N PRO A 126 22.88 -5.72 -12.43
CA PRO A 126 23.72 -5.17 -11.37
C PRO A 126 24.86 -4.32 -11.94
N VAL A 127 25.11 -3.17 -11.30
CA VAL A 127 26.23 -2.27 -11.61
C VAL A 127 27.11 -2.15 -10.37
N GLU A 128 28.43 -2.31 -10.50
CA GLU A 128 29.39 -2.05 -9.40
C GLU A 128 29.46 -0.56 -9.03
#